data_AF-A0A1V4SFA8-F1
#
_entry.id   AF-A0A1V4SFA8-F1
#
_cell.length_a   1.000
_cell.length_b   1.000
_cell.length_c   1.000
_cell.angle_alpha   90.00
_cell.angle_beta   90.00
_cell.angle_gamma   90.00
#
_symmetry.space_group_name_H-M   'P 1'
#
loop_
_entity.id
_entity.type
_entity.pdbx_description
1 polymer ?
#
loop_
_entity_poly.entity_id
_entity_poly.type
_entity_poly.pdbx_seq_one_letter_code
_entity_poly.pdbx_strand_id
1 'polypeptide(L)'
;MKKKIISLSFCAFFILSFSLLYAAQSNVELTKSMQVVDTLDKVDALYRPGTVEDDWSDSTYKCAAYPIKYFKSQYSVNLSGLGTNGTPSVSSGKISVVTTPQKGDLAFWASSPHSAIVKSVSGGKATLIEQNWKYLSNGKWYATINREVSTTASGLKFYRWSSK
;
A
#
# COMPACT_ATOMS: atom_id res chain seq x y z
N MET A 1 -55.55 -38.10 22.13
CA MET A 1 -54.21 -37.60 22.49
C MET A 1 -53.38 -37.51 21.21
N LYS A 2 -53.14 -36.30 20.67
CA LYS A 2 -52.31 -36.09 19.47
C LYS A 2 -51.04 -35.33 19.89
N LYS A 3 -49.90 -36.03 19.96
CA LYS A 3 -48.57 -35.42 20.14
C LYS A 3 -48.14 -34.81 18.80
N LYS A 4 -47.92 -33.50 18.76
CA LYS A 4 -47.27 -32.84 17.61
C LYS A 4 -45.84 -32.50 18.01
N ILE A 5 -44.94 -32.93 17.15
CA ILE A 5 -43.48 -32.89 17.25
C ILE A 5 -43.02 -31.43 17.15
N ILE A 6 -42.21 -31.00 18.11
CA ILE A 6 -41.53 -29.70 18.08
C ILE A 6 -40.36 -29.84 17.10
N SER A 7 -40.46 -29.18 15.94
CA SER A 7 -39.34 -29.04 15.01
C SER A 7 -38.39 -27.98 15.56
N LEU A 8 -37.25 -28.41 16.10
CA LEU A 8 -36.16 -27.55 16.50
C LEU A 8 -35.38 -27.15 15.24
N SER A 9 -35.61 -25.95 14.73
CA SER A 9 -34.84 -25.40 13.62
C SER A 9 -33.43 -25.05 14.12
N PHE A 10 -32.45 -25.86 13.72
CA PHE A 10 -31.04 -25.65 14.02
C PHE A 10 -30.51 -24.55 13.07
N CYS A 11 -30.57 -23.28 13.49
CA CYS A 11 -29.87 -22.20 12.79
C CYS A 11 -28.36 -22.40 12.97
N ALA A 12 -27.71 -23.04 12.00
CA ALA A 12 -26.27 -23.08 11.91
C ALA A 12 -25.74 -21.67 11.59
N PHE A 13 -25.17 -21.01 12.59
CA PHE A 13 -24.34 -19.82 12.40
C PHE A 13 -23.09 -20.23 11.62
N PHE A 14 -23.10 -20.00 10.31
CA PHE A 14 -21.90 -20.12 9.47
C PHE A 14 -21.04 -18.87 9.72
N ILE A 15 -20.19 -18.93 10.75
CA ILE A 15 -19.16 -17.91 10.97
C ILE A 15 -18.12 -18.12 9.87
N LEU A 16 -18.28 -17.39 8.77
CA LEU A 16 -17.28 -17.30 7.71
C LEU A 16 -16.10 -16.49 8.27
N SER A 17 -15.16 -17.16 8.93
CA SER A 17 -13.87 -16.57 9.28
C SER A 17 -13.12 -16.33 7.98
N PHE A 18 -13.26 -15.12 7.43
CA PHE A 18 -12.42 -14.63 6.35
C PHE A 18 -11.04 -14.38 6.95
N SER A 19 -10.21 -15.43 7.03
CA SER A 19 -8.80 -15.29 7.34
C SER A 19 -8.23 -14.39 6.25
N LEU A 20 -7.89 -13.16 6.62
CA LEU A 20 -7.07 -12.27 5.79
C LEU A 20 -5.76 -13.02 5.54
N LEU A 21 -5.68 -13.72 4.41
CA LEU A 21 -4.45 -14.28 3.89
C LEU A 21 -3.51 -13.11 3.61
N TYR A 22 -2.67 -12.85 4.59
CA TYR A 22 -1.65 -11.83 4.47
C TYR A 22 -0.55 -12.40 3.58
N ALA A 23 -0.39 -11.84 2.37
CA ALA A 23 0.68 -12.28 1.49
C ALA A 23 2.04 -11.86 2.08
N ALA A 24 2.94 -12.84 2.25
CA ALA A 24 4.27 -12.59 2.77
C ALA A 24 5.07 -11.65 1.84
N GLN A 25 6.06 -10.97 2.42
CA GLN A 25 7.06 -10.24 1.66
C GLN A 25 7.75 -11.17 0.67
N SER A 26 7.89 -10.76 -0.59
CA SER A 26 8.56 -11.54 -1.63
C SER A 26 9.19 -10.64 -2.69
N ASN A 27 9.97 -11.24 -3.59
CA ASN A 27 10.63 -10.53 -4.67
C ASN A 27 10.11 -11.00 -6.03
N VAL A 28 9.85 -10.05 -6.92
CA VAL A 28 9.36 -10.30 -8.28
C VAL A 28 10.44 -9.85 -9.27
N GLU A 29 10.87 -10.76 -10.15
CA GLU A 29 11.83 -10.43 -11.21
C GLU A 29 11.22 -9.44 -12.20
N LEU A 30 11.94 -8.35 -12.48
CA LEU A 30 11.56 -7.33 -13.45
C LEU A 30 12.16 -7.71 -14.81
N THR A 31 11.29 -8.04 -15.75
CA THR A 31 11.70 -8.52 -17.09
C THR A 31 11.33 -7.55 -18.21
N LYS A 32 10.44 -6.60 -17.94
CA LYS A 32 9.97 -5.62 -18.93
C LYS A 32 9.51 -4.31 -18.28
N SER A 33 9.42 -3.26 -19.10
CA SER A 33 8.78 -2.00 -18.72
C SER A 33 7.27 -2.18 -18.51
N MET A 34 6.65 -1.27 -17.74
CA MET A 34 5.22 -1.32 -17.38
C MET A 34 4.80 -2.65 -16.73
N GLN A 35 5.71 -3.34 -16.06
CA GLN A 35 5.41 -4.60 -15.41
C GLN A 35 4.62 -4.34 -14.12
N VAL A 36 3.39 -4.89 -14.06
CA VAL A 36 2.61 -4.93 -12.82
C VAL A 36 3.24 -5.97 -11.90
N VAL A 37 3.66 -5.55 -10.71
CA VAL A 37 4.24 -6.46 -9.69
C VAL A 37 3.32 -6.66 -8.50
N ASP A 38 2.41 -5.73 -8.25
CA ASP A 38 1.45 -5.75 -7.15
C ASP A 38 0.24 -4.85 -7.50
N THR A 39 -0.89 -5.10 -6.87
CA THR A 39 -2.14 -4.35 -7.08
C THR A 39 -2.88 -4.16 -5.75
N LEU A 40 -3.37 -2.96 -5.48
CA LEU A 40 -4.27 -2.67 -4.35
C LEU A 40 -5.45 -1.83 -4.84
N ASP A 41 -6.67 -2.26 -4.53
CA ASP A 41 -7.91 -1.55 -4.87
C ASP A 41 -8.00 -1.15 -6.36
N LYS A 42 -7.57 -2.09 -7.23
CA LYS A 42 -7.49 -1.94 -8.70
C LYS A 42 -6.49 -0.89 -9.18
N VAL A 43 -5.52 -0.51 -8.34
CA VAL A 43 -4.41 0.36 -8.69
C VAL A 43 -3.12 -0.47 -8.76
N ASP A 44 -2.48 -0.44 -9.92
CA ASP A 44 -1.30 -1.26 -10.19
C ASP A 44 0.02 -0.54 -9.83
N ALA A 45 0.91 -1.27 -9.17
CA ALA A 45 2.30 -0.90 -8.97
C ALA A 45 3.13 -1.31 -10.19
N LEU A 46 3.66 -0.31 -10.90
CA LEU A 46 4.36 -0.47 -12.17
C LEU A 46 5.86 -0.33 -11.97
N TYR A 47 6.59 -1.30 -12.51
CA TYR A 47 8.05 -1.34 -12.45
C TYR A 47 8.66 -1.57 -13.84
N ARG A 48 9.96 -1.30 -13.93
CA ARG A 48 10.83 -1.66 -15.05
C ARG A 48 12.23 -2.05 -14.56
N PRO A 49 12.97 -2.86 -15.34
CA PRO A 49 14.42 -2.99 -15.15
C PRO A 49 15.12 -1.62 -15.18
N GLY A 50 16.16 -1.46 -14.37
CA GLY A 50 16.92 -0.20 -14.23
C GLY A 50 17.13 0.19 -12.78
N THR A 51 17.96 1.20 -12.54
CA THR A 51 18.33 1.67 -11.20
C THR A 51 17.20 2.45 -10.53
N VAL A 52 17.35 2.74 -9.24
CA VAL A 52 16.40 3.60 -8.49
C VAL A 52 16.54 5.05 -8.94
N GLU A 53 17.76 5.44 -9.28
CA GLU A 53 18.16 6.75 -9.78
C GLU A 53 17.53 7.04 -11.15
N ASP A 54 17.48 6.05 -12.05
CA ASP A 54 16.81 6.15 -13.37
C ASP A 54 15.33 6.51 -13.24
N ASP A 55 14.70 6.10 -12.13
CA ASP A 55 13.29 6.29 -11.89
C ASP A 55 12.99 7.54 -11.05
N TRP A 56 14.00 8.25 -10.54
CA TRP A 56 13.81 9.36 -9.60
C TRP A 56 12.91 10.48 -10.16
N SER A 57 13.13 10.89 -11.41
CA SER A 57 12.36 11.93 -12.09
C SER A 57 11.22 11.38 -12.96
N ASP A 58 11.16 10.07 -13.17
CA ASP A 58 10.19 9.43 -14.05
C ASP A 58 8.80 9.40 -13.39
N SER A 59 7.83 10.10 -13.98
CA SER A 59 6.47 10.19 -13.44
C SER A 59 5.72 8.87 -13.40
N THR A 60 6.17 7.87 -14.16
CA THR A 60 5.55 6.55 -14.23
C THR A 60 6.12 5.63 -13.16
N TYR A 61 7.44 5.65 -12.93
CA TYR A 61 8.13 4.64 -12.12
C TYR A 61 8.60 5.12 -10.75
N LYS A 62 8.76 6.44 -10.51
CA LYS A 62 9.19 6.96 -9.21
C LYS A 62 8.30 6.49 -8.06
N CYS A 63 8.84 6.46 -6.84
CA CYS A 63 8.10 6.02 -5.64
C CYS A 63 6.78 6.80 -5.45
N ALA A 64 6.80 8.11 -5.68
CA ALA A 64 5.63 8.98 -5.61
C ALA A 64 4.53 8.66 -6.63
N ALA A 65 4.85 7.99 -7.76
CA ALA A 65 3.87 7.70 -8.80
C ALA A 65 2.74 6.79 -8.29
N TYR A 66 3.04 5.81 -7.43
CA TYR A 66 2.02 4.91 -6.90
C TYR A 66 1.03 5.64 -5.95
N PRO A 67 1.47 6.33 -4.88
CA PRO A 67 0.55 7.09 -4.04
C PRO A 67 -0.26 8.13 -4.80
N ILE A 68 0.33 8.81 -5.80
CA ILE A 68 -0.39 9.78 -6.64
C ILE A 68 -1.52 9.10 -7.41
N LYS A 69 -1.26 7.97 -8.09
CA LYS A 69 -2.29 7.17 -8.79
C LYS A 69 -3.37 6.70 -7.82
N TYR A 70 -2.96 6.21 -6.65
CA TYR A 70 -3.89 5.68 -5.64
C TYR A 70 -4.83 6.77 -5.12
N PHE A 71 -4.31 7.92 -4.71
CA PHE A 71 -5.13 9.04 -4.23
C PHE A 71 -6.06 9.58 -5.33
N LYS A 72 -5.58 9.61 -6.58
CA LYS A 72 -6.41 10.00 -7.71
C LYS A 72 -7.56 9.01 -7.94
N SER A 73 -7.27 7.71 -7.92
CA SER A 73 -8.26 6.66 -8.18
C SER A 73 -9.28 6.51 -7.05
N GLN A 74 -8.83 6.52 -5.79
CA GLN A 74 -9.69 6.21 -4.65
C GLN A 74 -10.42 7.44 -4.10
N TYR A 75 -9.82 8.62 -4.21
CA TYR A 75 -10.34 9.83 -3.58
C TYR A 75 -10.60 10.97 -4.58
N SER A 76 -10.27 10.79 -5.86
CA SER A 76 -10.34 11.87 -6.88
C SER A 76 -9.51 13.11 -6.54
N VAL A 77 -8.48 12.98 -5.70
CA VAL A 77 -7.62 14.10 -5.27
C VAL A 77 -6.22 14.00 -5.88
N ASN A 78 -5.60 15.15 -6.13
CA ASN A 78 -4.21 15.21 -6.55
C ASN A 78 -3.33 15.29 -5.29
N LEU A 79 -2.42 14.34 -5.13
CA LEU A 79 -1.42 14.29 -4.06
C LEU A 79 -0.10 14.94 -4.52
N SER A 80 0.50 15.76 -3.66
CA SER A 80 1.79 16.42 -3.92
C SER A 80 2.65 16.53 -2.65
N GLY A 81 3.83 17.14 -2.75
CA GLY A 81 4.70 17.40 -1.59
C GLY A 81 5.53 16.21 -1.12
N LEU A 82 5.75 15.19 -1.97
CA LEU A 82 6.47 13.95 -1.64
C LEU A 82 7.99 14.02 -1.91
N GLY A 83 8.59 15.21 -1.84
CA GLY A 83 10.04 15.41 -2.05
C GLY A 83 10.84 15.44 -0.75
N THR A 84 12.16 15.61 -0.83
CA THR A 84 13.04 15.72 0.35
C THR A 84 12.54 16.80 1.31
N ASN A 85 12.37 16.46 2.59
CA ASN A 85 11.80 17.32 3.63
C ASN A 85 10.42 17.90 3.28
N GLY A 86 9.72 17.28 2.32
CA GLY A 86 8.41 17.70 1.88
C GLY A 86 7.33 17.48 2.92
N THR A 87 6.19 18.13 2.72
CA THR A 87 4.97 17.89 3.48
C THR A 87 3.88 17.48 2.50
N PRO A 88 3.33 16.25 2.62
CA PRO A 88 2.24 15.81 1.78
C PRO A 88 1.06 16.77 1.79
N SER A 89 0.52 17.07 0.62
CA SER A 89 -0.62 17.97 0.44
C SER A 89 -1.58 17.42 -0.61
N VAL A 90 -2.85 17.79 -0.51
CA VAL A 90 -3.92 17.33 -1.42
C VAL A 90 -4.68 18.51 -2.00
N SER A 91 -5.19 18.36 -3.22
CA SER A 91 -5.98 19.41 -3.90
C SER A 91 -7.35 19.69 -3.25
N SER A 92 -7.90 18.74 -2.49
CA SER A 92 -9.17 18.88 -1.78
C SER A 92 -9.24 17.94 -0.57
N GLY A 93 -10.07 18.31 0.41
CA GLY A 93 -10.08 17.67 1.73
C GLY A 93 -8.85 18.05 2.56
N LYS A 94 -8.52 17.21 3.54
CA LYS A 94 -7.38 17.38 4.43
C LYS A 94 -6.55 16.11 4.46
N ILE A 95 -5.23 16.25 4.55
CA ILE A 95 -4.32 15.14 4.83
C ILE A 95 -3.62 15.42 6.15
N SER A 96 -3.66 14.47 7.08
CA SER A 96 -3.15 14.65 8.45
C SER A 96 -2.32 13.47 8.90
N VAL A 97 -1.28 13.75 9.69
CA VAL A 97 -0.46 12.70 10.30
C VAL A 97 -1.29 11.87 11.28
N VAL A 98 -1.13 10.54 11.25
CA VAL A 98 -1.78 9.59 12.16
C VAL A 98 -0.76 8.70 12.85
N THR A 99 -1.05 8.30 14.08
CA THR A 99 -0.21 7.39 14.88
C THR A 99 -0.66 5.93 14.79
N THR A 100 -1.92 5.70 14.42
CA THR A 100 -2.49 4.37 14.18
C THR A 100 -2.82 4.24 12.70
N PRO A 101 -1.88 3.75 11.87
CA PRO A 101 -2.10 3.63 10.43
C PRO A 101 -3.18 2.59 10.12
N GLN A 102 -3.77 2.71 8.92
CA GLN A 102 -4.71 1.75 8.37
C GLN A 102 -4.49 1.62 6.86
N LYS A 103 -5.14 0.62 6.25
CA LYS A 103 -5.12 0.46 4.79
C LYS A 103 -5.51 1.76 4.08
N GLY A 104 -4.75 2.13 3.05
CA GLY A 104 -4.99 3.32 2.23
C GLY A 104 -4.33 4.60 2.74
N ASP A 105 -3.70 4.57 3.93
CA ASP A 105 -2.87 5.69 4.38
C ASP A 105 -1.58 5.79 3.55
N LEU A 106 -1.10 7.02 3.38
CA LEU A 106 0.21 7.31 2.81
C LEU A 106 1.29 7.07 3.87
N ALA A 107 2.26 6.21 3.56
CA ALA A 107 3.51 6.07 4.30
C ALA A 107 4.58 6.93 3.63
N PHE A 108 5.23 7.82 4.36
CA PHE A 108 6.21 8.76 3.81
C PHE A 108 7.42 8.96 4.72
N TRP A 109 8.62 8.83 4.14
CA TRP A 109 9.91 9.12 4.78
C TRP A 109 10.44 10.44 4.26
N ALA A 110 10.29 11.55 4.99
CA ALA A 110 10.68 12.86 4.45
C ALA A 110 12.20 13.07 4.33
N SER A 111 12.99 12.48 5.23
CA SER A 111 14.46 12.64 5.26
C SER A 111 15.18 11.87 4.16
N SER A 112 14.62 10.75 3.73
CA SER A 112 15.02 10.00 2.54
C SER A 112 13.75 9.77 1.74
N PRO A 113 13.37 10.74 0.87
CA PRO A 113 12.03 10.85 0.29
C PRO A 113 11.63 9.59 -0.44
N HIS A 114 10.87 8.78 0.27
CA HIS A 114 10.26 7.57 -0.24
C HIS A 114 8.82 7.53 0.20
N SER A 115 7.94 7.05 -0.67
CA SER A 115 6.50 7.05 -0.42
C SER A 115 5.85 5.75 -0.87
N ALA A 116 4.85 5.32 -0.11
CA ALA A 116 4.13 4.08 -0.30
C ALA A 116 2.70 4.22 0.20
N ILE A 117 1.83 3.24 -0.09
CA ILE A 117 0.50 3.12 0.49
C ILE A 117 0.45 1.90 1.40
N VAL A 118 -0.20 2.03 2.55
CA VAL A 118 -0.44 0.93 3.48
C VAL A 118 -1.47 -0.04 2.87
N LYS A 119 -1.10 -1.30 2.67
CA LYS A 119 -2.02 -2.39 2.27
C LYS A 119 -2.77 -2.96 3.48
N SER A 120 -2.10 -3.07 4.62
CA SER A 120 -2.61 -3.64 5.86
C SER A 120 -1.74 -3.22 7.06
N VAL A 121 -2.25 -3.45 8.26
CA VAL A 121 -1.51 -3.28 9.52
C VAL A 121 -1.77 -4.48 10.41
N SER A 122 -0.70 -5.06 10.97
CA SER A 122 -0.78 -6.19 11.90
C SER A 122 0.42 -6.17 12.85
N GLY A 123 0.18 -6.39 14.15
CA GLY A 123 1.26 -6.56 15.13
C GLY A 123 2.29 -5.42 15.19
N GLY A 124 1.85 -4.16 15.03
CA GLY A 124 2.77 -3.00 15.01
C GLY A 124 3.60 -2.87 13.73
N LYS A 125 3.26 -3.62 12.69
CA LYS A 125 3.84 -3.51 11.36
C LYS A 125 2.79 -3.02 10.38
N ALA A 126 3.20 -2.14 9.48
CA ALA A 126 2.45 -1.80 8.28
C ALA A 126 3.09 -2.55 7.12
N THR A 127 2.24 -3.11 6.25
CA THR A 127 2.73 -3.69 5.02
C THR A 127 2.32 -2.85 3.83
N LEU A 128 3.24 -2.68 2.90
CA LEU A 128 3.20 -1.61 1.91
C LEU A 128 3.02 -2.14 0.49
N ILE A 129 2.42 -1.29 -0.33
CA ILE A 129 2.50 -1.32 -1.78
C ILE A 129 3.17 -0.02 -2.23
N GLU A 130 4.14 -0.14 -3.11
CA GLU A 130 5.03 0.96 -3.47
C GLU A 130 5.59 0.79 -4.87
N GLN A 131 6.32 1.81 -5.32
CA GLN A 131 7.10 1.77 -6.54
C GLN A 131 8.53 2.19 -6.26
N ASN A 132 9.45 1.85 -7.16
CA ASN A 132 10.87 2.17 -7.06
C ASN A 132 11.58 1.59 -5.82
N TRP A 133 11.03 0.53 -5.22
CA TRP A 133 11.74 -0.30 -4.25
C TRP A 133 12.24 -1.57 -4.94
N LYS A 134 13.43 -1.48 -5.53
CA LYS A 134 14.03 -2.52 -6.38
C LYS A 134 15.54 -2.60 -6.20
N TYR A 135 16.11 -3.74 -6.58
CA TYR A 135 17.54 -4.00 -6.48
C TYR A 135 18.03 -4.93 -7.60
N LEU A 136 19.33 -4.88 -7.88
CA LEU A 136 20.02 -5.77 -8.82
C LEU A 136 20.63 -6.95 -8.05
N SER A 137 20.39 -8.17 -8.51
CA SER A 137 21.02 -9.38 -7.98
C SER A 137 21.29 -10.37 -9.10
N ASN A 138 22.52 -10.87 -9.20
CA ASN A 138 22.95 -11.83 -10.23
C ASN A 138 22.57 -11.40 -11.66
N GLY A 139 22.76 -10.11 -11.97
CA GLY A 139 22.45 -9.54 -13.29
C GLY A 139 20.96 -9.33 -13.58
N LYS A 140 20.08 -9.57 -12.61
CA LYS A 140 18.62 -9.45 -12.76
C LYS A 140 18.06 -8.42 -11.79
N TRP A 141 17.06 -7.67 -12.25
CA TRP A 141 16.36 -6.68 -11.45
C TRP A 141 15.19 -7.31 -10.72
N TYR A 142 14.98 -6.94 -9.46
CA TYR A 142 13.88 -7.44 -8.62
C TYR A 142 13.19 -6.29 -7.91
N ALA A 143 11.87 -6.35 -7.82
CA ALA A 143 11.07 -5.50 -6.92
C ALA A 143 10.65 -6.30 -5.69
N THR A 144 10.70 -5.69 -4.51
CA THR A 144 10.13 -6.29 -3.30
C THR A 144 8.66 -5.89 -3.17
N ILE A 145 7.78 -6.87 -3.00
CA ILE A 145 6.34 -6.67 -2.76
C ILE A 145 5.99 -7.07 -1.33
N ASN A 146 4.88 -6.53 -0.82
CA ASN A 146 4.45 -6.70 0.58
C ASN A 146 5.57 -6.40 1.59
N ARG A 147 6.34 -5.33 1.36
CA ARG A 147 7.40 -4.95 2.28
C ARG A 147 6.80 -4.54 3.62
N GLU A 148 7.29 -5.17 4.70
CA GLU A 148 6.86 -4.85 6.05
C GLU A 148 7.77 -3.79 6.67
N VAL A 149 7.17 -2.83 7.36
CA VAL A 149 7.88 -1.83 8.17
C VAL A 149 7.26 -1.72 9.55
N SER A 150 8.08 -1.45 10.56
CA SER A 150 7.56 -1.07 11.87
C SER A 150 6.76 0.23 11.74
N THR A 151 5.58 0.30 12.38
CA THR A 151 4.79 1.53 12.43
C THR A 151 5.48 2.64 13.24
N THR A 152 6.56 2.32 13.93
CA THR A 152 7.41 3.27 14.67
C THR A 152 8.79 3.44 14.04
N ALA A 153 8.98 3.02 12.79
CA ALA A 153 10.24 3.18 12.08
C ALA A 153 10.68 4.65 12.06
N SER A 154 11.96 4.90 12.34
CA SER A 154 12.50 6.27 12.37
C SER A 154 12.31 6.95 11.01
N GLY A 155 11.91 8.23 11.04
CA GLY A 155 11.66 9.04 9.85
C GLY A 155 10.37 8.72 9.09
N LEU A 156 9.68 7.63 9.40
CA LEU A 156 8.39 7.28 8.80
C LEU A 156 7.25 8.07 9.46
N LYS A 157 6.40 8.68 8.63
CA LYS A 157 5.11 9.21 9.04
C LYS A 157 4.01 8.61 8.20
N PHE A 158 2.86 8.37 8.83
CA PHE A 158 1.65 7.95 8.16
C PHE A 158 0.68 9.12 8.04
N TYR A 159 0.06 9.26 6.88
CA TYR A 159 -0.85 10.35 6.56
C TYR A 159 -2.18 9.80 6.07
N ARG A 160 -3.27 10.29 6.66
CA ARG A 160 -4.64 9.93 6.31
C ARG A 160 -5.34 11.09 5.64
N TRP A 161 -6.01 10.80 4.54
CA TRP A 161 -6.89 11.75 3.88
C TRP A 161 -8.30 11.70 4.48
N SER A 162 -8.93 12.87 4.60
CA SER A 162 -10.36 13.04 4.90
C SER A 162 -10.99 14.05 3.94
N SER A 163 -12.23 13.79 3.52
CA SER A 163 -13.04 14.75 2.76
C SER A 163 -13.58 15.91 3.60
N LYS A 164 -13.42 15.83 4.92
CA LYS A 164 -13.86 16.81 5.92
C LYS A 164 -12.71 17.72 6.33
#